data_AF-A0A495U4N7-F1
#
_entry.id   AF-A0A495U4N7-F1
#
_cell.length_a   1.000
_cell.length_b   1.000
_cell.length_c   1.000
_cell.angle_alpha   90.00
_cell.angle_beta   90.00
_cell.angle_gamma   90.00
#
_symmetry.space_group_name_H-M   'P 1'
#
loop_
_entity.id
_entity.type
_entity.pdbx_description
1 polymer ?
#
loop_
_entity_poly.entity_id
_entity_poly.type
_entity_poly.pdbx_seq_one_letter_code
_entity_poly.pdbx_strand_id
1 'polypeptide(L)'
;MPNSGRSEFLFATVGSLSERGGRITCVSTSATIDDKGLAVVGDIVTYQDGTEATIIDGAGFAAMWSNKPFALVGSRLSNGDRIISAPQDSFGITVRDGEDIPGLFDPLYVPPEQIDDRCGEDRRA
;
A
#
# COMPACT_ATOMS: atom_id res chain seq x y z
N MET A 1 -19.96 -10.30 25.75
CA MET A 1 -19.26 -10.71 24.52
C MET A 1 -18.01 -9.83 24.45
N PRO A 2 -16.77 -10.34 24.52
CA PRO A 2 -15.61 -9.48 24.38
C PRO A 2 -15.60 -8.92 22.95
N ASN A 3 -15.44 -7.60 22.84
CA ASN A 3 -15.37 -6.88 21.58
C ASN A 3 -14.32 -7.53 20.70
N SER A 4 -14.72 -8.13 19.58
CA SER A 4 -13.78 -8.60 18.57
C SER A 4 -12.99 -7.39 18.09
N GLY A 5 -11.74 -7.26 18.58
CA GLY A 5 -10.83 -6.22 18.12
C GLY A 5 -10.72 -6.31 16.62
N ARG A 6 -10.94 -5.20 15.94
CA ARG A 6 -10.80 -5.12 14.49
C ARG A 6 -10.09 -3.82 14.20
N SER A 7 -8.98 -3.92 13.49
CA SER A 7 -8.15 -2.77 13.11
C SER A 7 -8.46 -2.41 11.67
N GLU A 8 -8.91 -1.18 11.45
CA GLU A 8 -9.16 -0.62 10.13
C GLU A 8 -7.94 0.19 9.69
N PHE A 9 -7.43 -0.12 8.50
CA PHE A 9 -6.32 0.61 7.89
C PHE A 9 -6.80 1.20 6.58
N LEU A 10 -6.87 2.53 6.52
CA LEU A 10 -7.28 3.26 5.33
C LEU A 10 -6.20 3.17 4.25
N PHE A 11 -6.61 3.17 2.98
CA PHE A 11 -5.66 3.27 1.88
C PHE A 11 -5.06 4.68 1.78
N ALA A 12 -3.76 4.74 1.53
CA ALA A 12 -3.10 5.97 1.17
C ALA A 12 -3.39 6.31 -0.30
N THR A 13 -3.75 7.57 -0.55
CA THR A 13 -4.02 8.09 -1.89
C THR A 13 -3.20 9.35 -2.18
N VAL A 14 -3.19 9.82 -3.43
CA VAL A 14 -2.61 11.11 -3.80
C VAL A 14 -3.14 12.20 -2.86
N GLY A 15 -2.20 12.95 -2.28
CA GLY A 15 -2.47 14.00 -1.30
C GLY A 15 -2.39 13.57 0.16
N SER A 16 -2.16 12.28 0.44
CA SER A 16 -1.89 11.77 1.80
C SER A 16 -0.67 12.42 2.42
N LEU A 17 -0.68 12.56 3.75
CA LEU A 17 0.34 13.24 4.52
C LEU A 17 1.12 12.27 5.41
N SER A 18 2.42 12.47 5.46
CA SER A 18 3.30 11.82 6.43
C SER A 18 3.45 12.65 7.71
N GLU A 19 3.96 12.02 8.76
CA GLU A 19 4.14 12.65 10.07
C GLU A 19 5.05 13.87 10.01
N ARG A 20 6.10 13.80 9.17
CA ARG A 20 7.02 14.93 8.96
C ARG A 20 6.54 15.91 7.89
N GLY A 21 5.28 15.81 7.45
CA GLY A 21 4.66 16.75 6.51
C GLY A 21 4.97 16.48 5.03
N GLY A 22 5.48 15.30 4.70
CA GLY A 22 5.63 14.84 3.32
C GLY A 22 4.26 14.54 2.69
N ARG A 23 4.17 14.66 1.36
CA ARG A 23 2.92 14.45 0.62
C ARG A 23 3.11 13.53 -0.57
N ILE A 24 2.15 12.61 -0.76
CA ILE A 24 2.09 11.79 -1.98
C ILE A 24 1.62 12.68 -3.12
N THR A 25 2.47 12.91 -4.10
CA THR A 25 2.20 13.78 -5.26
C THR A 25 1.80 12.99 -6.50
N CYS A 26 2.45 11.85 -6.72
CA CYS A 26 2.22 10.95 -7.84
C CYS A 26 2.06 9.51 -7.34
N VAL A 27 1.23 8.74 -8.03
CA VAL A 27 1.07 7.31 -7.77
C VAL A 27 1.25 6.52 -9.07
N SER A 28 1.79 5.31 -8.94
CA SER A 28 2.06 4.44 -10.09
C SER A 28 0.85 3.59 -10.51
N THR A 29 -0.28 3.71 -9.81
CA THR A 29 -1.50 2.93 -10.11
C THR A 29 -2.49 3.70 -10.97
N SER A 30 -3.33 2.95 -11.69
CA SER A 30 -4.52 3.50 -12.36
C SER A 30 -5.78 3.36 -11.50
N ALA A 31 -5.66 2.80 -10.29
CA ALA A 31 -6.78 2.63 -9.37
C ALA A 31 -7.06 3.96 -8.67
N THR A 32 -8.32 4.40 -8.68
CA THR A 32 -8.73 5.66 -8.04
C THR A 32 -9.88 5.43 -7.06
N ILE A 33 -9.89 6.24 -6.00
CA ILE A 33 -10.97 6.34 -5.01
C ILE A 33 -11.29 7.81 -4.84
N ASP A 34 -12.56 8.20 -5.01
CA ASP A 34 -12.99 9.60 -5.00
C ASP A 34 -12.13 10.50 -5.92
N ASP A 35 -11.85 10.01 -7.14
CA ASP A 35 -10.97 10.64 -8.14
C ASP A 35 -9.51 10.84 -7.70
N LYS A 36 -9.09 10.21 -6.60
CA LYS A 36 -7.70 10.22 -6.10
C LYS A 36 -7.02 8.88 -6.38
N GLY A 37 -5.85 8.92 -7.01
CA GLY A 37 -5.06 7.73 -7.27
C GLY A 37 -4.59 7.05 -5.97
N LEU A 38 -4.66 5.72 -5.94
CA LEU A 38 -4.19 4.89 -4.84
C LEU A 38 -2.67 4.74 -4.88
N ALA A 39 -2.01 4.93 -3.74
CA ALA A 39 -0.58 4.75 -3.62
C ALA A 39 -0.22 3.27 -3.41
N VAL A 40 0.92 2.84 -3.95
CA VAL A 40 1.50 1.50 -3.77
C VAL A 40 2.91 1.60 -3.21
N VAL A 41 3.40 0.48 -2.68
CA VAL A 41 4.81 0.34 -2.29
C VAL A 41 5.71 0.60 -3.51
N GLY A 42 6.68 1.49 -3.31
CA GLY A 42 7.54 2.05 -4.34
C GLY A 42 7.15 3.45 -4.82
N ASP A 43 5.98 3.97 -4.47
CA ASP A 43 5.61 5.37 -4.79
C ASP A 43 6.40 6.37 -3.93
N ILE A 44 6.48 7.61 -4.43
CA ILE A 44 7.31 8.67 -3.85
C ILE A 44 6.45 9.66 -3.06
N VAL A 45 6.97 10.05 -1.90
CA VAL A 45 6.49 11.10 -1.02
C VAL A 45 7.46 12.27 -1.10
N THR A 46 6.97 13.44 -1.50
CA THR A 46 7.77 14.67 -1.63
C THR A 46 7.56 15.57 -0.41
N TYR A 47 8.63 16.17 0.09
CA TYR A 47 8.62 17.09 1.23
C TYR A 47 8.81 18.54 0.77
N GLN A 48 8.48 19.49 1.65
CA GLN A 48 8.58 20.92 1.33
C GLN A 48 10.02 21.40 1.11
N ASP A 49 11.00 20.72 1.69
CA ASP A 49 12.43 20.97 1.49
C ASP A 49 12.95 20.39 0.16
N GLY A 50 12.08 19.75 -0.63
CA GLY A 50 12.42 19.11 -1.90
C GLY A 50 13.00 17.71 -1.74
N THR A 51 13.12 17.20 -0.52
CA THR A 51 13.51 15.80 -0.31
C THR A 51 12.38 14.86 -0.71
N GLU A 52 12.76 13.61 -0.98
CA GLU A 52 11.85 12.56 -1.41
C GLU A 52 12.08 11.31 -0.58
N ALA A 53 11.01 10.59 -0.26
CA ALA A 53 11.06 9.30 0.39
C ALA A 53 10.17 8.31 -0.34
N THR A 54 10.53 7.04 -0.30
CA THR A 54 9.78 5.99 -0.98
C THR A 54 8.94 5.23 0.03
N ILE A 55 7.71 4.88 -0.34
CA ILE A 55 6.88 4.00 0.48
C ILE A 55 7.48 2.59 0.42
N ILE A 56 7.86 2.04 1.57
CA ILE A 56 8.57 0.76 1.63
C ILE A 56 7.68 -0.41 2.08
N ASP A 57 6.55 -0.14 2.74
CA ASP A 57 5.62 -1.17 3.18
C ASP A 57 4.16 -0.75 3.01
N GLY A 58 3.23 -1.71 3.16
CA GLY A 58 1.82 -1.50 2.84
C GLY A 58 0.91 -2.61 3.32
N ALA A 59 -0.16 -2.86 2.58
CA ALA A 59 -1.19 -3.86 2.88
C ALA A 59 -0.71 -5.31 2.76
N GLY A 60 0.48 -5.55 2.22
CA GLY A 60 0.95 -6.90 1.93
C GLY A 60 -0.01 -7.64 1.00
N PHE A 61 -0.30 -8.90 1.32
CA PHE A 61 -1.21 -9.74 0.56
C PHE A 61 -2.69 -9.31 0.65
N ALA A 62 -3.07 -8.49 1.64
CA ALA A 62 -4.47 -8.09 1.81
C ALA A 62 -5.01 -7.30 0.60
N ALA A 63 -4.16 -6.48 -0.01
CA ALA A 63 -4.54 -5.65 -1.14
C ALA A 63 -3.30 -5.33 -2.00
N MET A 64 -3.33 -5.75 -3.25
CA MET A 64 -2.23 -5.58 -4.20
C MET A 64 -2.71 -5.06 -5.55
N TRP A 65 -1.84 -4.32 -6.24
CA TRP A 65 -2.01 -3.85 -7.61
C TRP A 65 -0.76 -4.18 -8.42
N SER A 66 -0.91 -4.92 -9.52
CA SER A 66 0.21 -5.34 -10.37
C SER A 66 1.42 -5.89 -9.58
N ASN A 67 1.15 -6.81 -8.65
CA ASN A 67 2.16 -7.41 -7.77
C ASN A 67 2.90 -6.42 -6.85
N LYS A 68 2.29 -5.27 -6.55
CA LYS A 68 2.76 -4.30 -5.56
C LYS A 68 1.67 -4.09 -4.50
N PRO A 69 1.98 -4.23 -3.20
CA PRO A 69 1.00 -3.97 -2.16
C PRO A 69 0.59 -2.48 -2.15
N PHE A 70 -0.70 -2.22 -1.89
CA PHE A 70 -1.18 -0.87 -1.69
C PHE A 70 -0.60 -0.27 -0.41
N ALA A 71 -0.31 1.02 -0.43
CA ALA A 71 0.12 1.75 0.76
C ALA A 71 -1.09 2.03 1.67
N LEU A 72 -0.86 1.99 2.98
CA LEU A 72 -1.88 2.22 4.00
C LEU A 72 -1.53 3.43 4.86
N VAL A 73 -2.53 4.01 5.52
CA VAL A 73 -2.29 4.88 6.67
C VAL A 73 -1.62 4.03 7.75
N GLY A 74 -0.41 4.42 8.12
CA GLY A 74 0.52 3.64 8.92
C GLY A 74 1.66 3.01 8.12
N SER A 75 1.75 3.20 6.81
CA SER A 75 2.90 2.71 6.02
C SER A 75 4.16 3.51 6.32
N ARG A 76 5.31 2.83 6.36
CA ARG A 76 6.63 3.44 6.56
C ARG A 76 7.24 3.88 5.24
N LEU A 77 8.09 4.89 5.36
CA LEU A 77 8.87 5.47 4.28
C LEU A 77 10.35 5.15 4.47
N SER A 78 11.12 5.16 3.37
CA SER A 78 12.56 4.82 3.36
C SER A 78 13.42 5.71 4.26
N ASN A 79 12.95 6.92 4.58
CA ASN A 79 13.61 7.88 5.46
C ASN A 79 13.21 7.73 6.94
N GLY A 80 12.47 6.68 7.30
CA GLY A 80 11.98 6.41 8.65
C GLY A 80 10.70 7.15 9.03
N ASP A 81 10.10 7.91 8.10
CA ASP A 81 8.82 8.58 8.31
C ASP A 81 7.64 7.63 8.08
N ARG A 82 6.42 8.09 8.36
CA ARG A 82 5.20 7.28 8.29
C ARG A 82 4.03 8.08 7.74
N ILE A 83 3.21 7.45 6.90
CA ILE A 83 1.94 8.03 6.44
C ILE A 83 0.95 8.01 7.61
N ILE A 84 0.41 9.16 7.99
CA ILE A 84 -0.50 9.29 9.14
C ILE A 84 -1.92 9.70 8.76
N SER A 85 -2.12 10.19 7.54
CA SER A 85 -3.43 10.65 7.09
C SER A 85 -3.61 10.40 5.60
N ALA A 86 -4.82 10.01 5.23
CA ALA A 86 -5.28 9.98 3.85
C ALA A 86 -6.41 11.01 3.64
N PRO A 87 -6.56 11.60 2.43
CA PRO A 87 -7.69 12.48 2.09
C PRO A 87 -9.03 11.76 1.86
N GLN A 88 -9.08 10.46 2.13
CA GLN A 88 -10.26 9.61 1.99
C GLN A 88 -10.46 8.88 3.32
N ASP A 89 -11.71 8.70 3.72
CA ASP A 89 -12.09 8.08 5.00
C ASP A 89 -12.91 6.79 4.85
N SER A 90 -13.27 6.42 3.61
CA SER A 90 -14.29 5.41 3.35
C SER A 90 -13.75 4.05 2.85
N PHE A 91 -12.50 3.98 2.42
CA PHE A 91 -11.90 2.75 1.86
C PHE A 91 -10.61 2.35 2.57
N GLY A 92 -10.50 1.06 2.84
CA GLY A 92 -9.34 0.49 3.52
C GLY A 92 -9.40 -1.03 3.55
N ILE A 93 -8.41 -1.63 4.19
CA ILE A 93 -8.48 -3.01 4.61
C ILE A 93 -8.94 -3.07 6.06
N THR A 94 -9.45 -4.22 6.44
CA THR A 94 -9.80 -4.44 7.83
C THR A 94 -9.31 -5.78 8.32
N VAL A 95 -8.49 -5.74 9.37
CA VAL A 95 -7.80 -6.88 9.94
C VAL A 95 -8.48 -7.26 11.24
N ARG A 96 -8.86 -8.53 11.38
CA ARG A 96 -9.47 -9.03 12.62
C ARG A 96 -8.36 -9.33 13.63
N ASP A 97 -8.63 -9.14 14.92
CA ASP A 97 -7.69 -9.53 15.97
C ASP A 97 -7.35 -11.02 15.87
N GLY A 98 -6.05 -11.34 15.86
CA GLY A 98 -5.53 -12.69 15.63
C GLY A 98 -5.43 -13.12 14.17
N GLU A 99 -5.84 -12.28 13.21
CA GLU A 99 -5.62 -12.52 11.78
C GLU A 99 -4.23 -12.00 11.37
N ASP A 100 -3.35 -12.91 10.98
CA ASP A 100 -2.04 -12.58 10.43
C ASP A 100 -2.17 -12.44 8.91
N ILE A 101 -1.96 -11.22 8.41
CA ILE A 101 -1.95 -10.95 6.98
C ILE A 101 -0.50 -10.98 6.53
N PRO A 102 -0.12 -11.91 5.62
CA PRO A 102 1.21 -11.97 5.09
C PRO A 102 1.62 -10.63 4.47
N GLY A 103 2.71 -10.05 4.96
CA GLY A 103 3.27 -8.84 4.39
C GLY A 103 2.68 -7.52 4.88
N LEU A 104 1.73 -7.54 5.81
CA LEU A 104 1.12 -6.33 6.34
C LEU A 104 2.16 -5.49 7.10
N PHE A 105 2.40 -4.26 6.62
CA PHE A 105 3.48 -3.37 7.08
C PHE A 105 4.87 -4.01 7.07
N ASP A 106 5.10 -5.03 6.24
CA ASP A 106 6.41 -5.65 6.08
C ASP A 106 7.13 -5.12 4.84
N PRO A 107 8.25 -4.39 5.00
CA PRO A 107 9.01 -3.84 3.89
C PRO A 107 9.81 -4.88 3.11
N LEU A 108 9.96 -6.08 3.66
CA LEU A 108 10.62 -7.20 3.00
C LEU A 108 9.61 -8.15 2.35
N TYR A 109 8.33 -7.79 2.35
CA TYR A 109 7.32 -8.61 1.73
C TYR A 109 7.53 -8.68 0.21
N VAL A 110 7.87 -9.89 -0.25
CA VAL A 110 7.88 -10.22 -1.66
C VAL A 110 6.60 -11.00 -1.94
N PRO A 111 5.66 -10.45 -2.72
CA PRO A 111 4.49 -11.21 -3.12
C PRO A 111 4.95 -12.45 -3.88
N PRO A 112 4.28 -13.61 -3.68
CA PRO A 112 4.61 -14.82 -4.42
C PRO A 112 4.62 -14.49 -5.91
N GLU A 113 5.66 -14.89 -6.64
CA GLU A 113 5.67 -14.78 -8.10
C GLU A 113 4.38 -15.42 -8.59
N GLN A 114 3.47 -14.63 -9.18
CA GLN A 114 2.41 -15.18 -9.98
C GLN A 114 3.13 -15.85 -11.14
N ILE A 115 3.40 -17.15 -11.01
CA ILE A 115 3.69 -17.97 -12.17
C ILE A 115 2.49 -17.74 -13.06
N ASP A 116 2.70 -16.96 -14.13
CA ASP A 116 1.77 -16.96 -15.22
C ASP A 116 1.74 -18.43 -15.65
N ASP A 117 0.70 -19.15 -15.26
CA ASP A 117 0.20 -20.27 -16.04
C ASP A 117 -0.20 -19.66 -17.39
N ARG A 118 0.79 -19.30 -18.21
CA ARG A 118 0.72 -19.51 -19.65
C ARG A 118 0.52 -21.00 -19.80
N CYS A 119 -0.74 -21.40 -19.63
CA CYS A 119 -1.27 -22.66 -20.07
C CYS A 119 -0.73 -22.86 -21.48
N GLY A 120 0.24 -23.76 -21.60
CA GLY A 120 0.92 -24.00 -22.84
C GLY A 120 -0.05 -24.52 -23.89
N GLU A 121 0.16 -24.09 -25.12
CA GLU A 121 -0.12 -24.87 -26.32
C GLU A 121 0.78 -24.29 -27.42
N ASP A 122 1.56 -25.03 -28.20
CA ASP A 122 2.03 -26.40 -28.14
C ASP A 122 3.35 -26.43 -28.93
N ARG A 123 4.04 -27.56 -28.82
CA ARG A 123 5.32 -27.92 -29.42
C ARG A 123 5.44 -27.62 -30.93
N ARG A 124 6.71 -27.46 -31.32
CA ARG A 124 7.31 -27.99 -32.56
C ARG A 124 6.37 -28.84 -33.44
N ALA A 125 6.16 -28.39 -34.68
CA ALA A 125 6.35 -29.18 -35.89
C ALA A 125 6.68 -28.23 -37.06
#